data_AF-A0A8T4EMY0-F1
#
_entry.id   AF-A0A8T4EMY0-F1
#
_cell.length_a   1.000
_cell.length_b   1.000
_cell.length_c   1.000
_cell.angle_alpha   90.00
_cell.angle_beta   90.00
_cell.angle_gamma   90.00
#
_symmetry.space_group_name_H-M   'P 1'
#
loop_
_entity.id
_entity.type
_entity.pdbx_description
1 polymer ?
#
loop_
_entity_poly.entity_id
_entity_poly.type
_entity_poly.pdbx_seq_one_letter_code
_entity_poly.pdbx_strand_id
1 'polypeptide(L)'
;MLDMWGVTDVLLPFILVFTIVFATLQKTKILGDGKKNYNVMVALVMGLAVVIPHIVGRYPFNFDPVNVINASLPQVSIILVAIIMLLLIIGIFGNEIDIAGTSLAGWVVLLAIIAVLLIFGSAVGWFPLPIYLNFLLDPELQALIVMILVFGIIIWFITKDDTQKEQKGEKGLGHFLEEMGKGLKKKGGK
;
A
#
# COMPACT_ATOMS: atom_id res chain seq x y z
N MET A 1 -33.92 -2.71 -20.49
CA MET A 1 -34.83 -2.09 -19.50
C MET A 1 -35.92 -3.10 -19.21
N LEU A 2 -35.71 -3.91 -18.16
CA LEU A 2 -36.59 -4.88 -17.49
C LEU A 2 -35.64 -5.76 -16.65
N ASP A 3 -35.85 -5.78 -15.35
CA ASP A 3 -35.90 -7.04 -14.59
C ASP A 3 -34.63 -7.82 -14.20
N MET A 4 -33.47 -7.17 -14.06
CA MET A 4 -32.35 -7.73 -13.27
C MET A 4 -32.05 -6.99 -11.97
N TRP A 5 -32.83 -5.93 -11.67
CA TRP A 5 -32.66 -5.16 -10.44
C TRP A 5 -32.88 -6.05 -9.21
N GLY A 6 -34.00 -6.77 -9.12
CA GLY A 6 -34.26 -7.63 -7.95
C GLY A 6 -33.25 -8.75 -7.69
N VAL A 7 -32.63 -9.35 -8.72
CA VAL A 7 -31.69 -10.47 -8.53
C VAL A 7 -30.34 -9.97 -8.01
N THR A 8 -29.80 -8.90 -8.58
CA THR A 8 -28.52 -8.33 -8.15
C THR A 8 -28.66 -7.67 -6.76
N ASP A 9 -29.77 -6.97 -6.54
CA ASP A 9 -30.08 -6.31 -5.28
C ASP A 9 -30.22 -7.32 -4.13
N VAL A 10 -30.71 -8.55 -4.41
CA VAL A 10 -30.78 -9.63 -3.41
C VAL A 10 -29.46 -10.39 -3.30
N LEU A 11 -28.87 -10.81 -4.42
CA LEU A 11 -27.73 -11.74 -4.43
C LEU A 11 -26.45 -11.11 -3.91
N LEU A 12 -26.12 -9.87 -4.29
CA LEU A 12 -24.88 -9.22 -3.86
C LEU A 12 -24.78 -9.10 -2.34
N PRO A 13 -25.77 -8.51 -1.63
CA PRO A 13 -25.70 -8.42 -0.18
C PRO A 13 -25.85 -9.79 0.49
N PHE A 14 -26.59 -10.73 -0.11
CA PHE A 14 -26.65 -12.10 0.39
C PHE A 14 -25.30 -12.78 0.38
N ILE A 15 -24.61 -12.78 -0.75
CA ILE A 15 -23.28 -13.40 -0.89
C ILE A 15 -22.30 -12.73 0.08
N LEU A 16 -22.37 -11.40 0.23
CA LEU A 16 -21.52 -10.66 1.15
C LEU A 16 -21.72 -11.08 2.61
N VAL A 17 -22.96 -11.01 3.12
CA VAL A 17 -23.28 -11.37 4.52
C VAL A 17 -23.03 -12.85 4.76
N PHE A 18 -23.47 -13.72 3.84
CA PHE A 18 -23.23 -15.16 3.91
C PHE A 18 -21.73 -15.46 4.03
N THR A 19 -20.91 -14.86 3.17
CA THR A 19 -19.46 -15.12 3.15
C THR A 19 -18.79 -14.63 4.42
N ILE A 20 -19.13 -13.44 4.90
CA ILE A 20 -18.57 -12.88 6.15
C ILE A 20 -18.93 -13.76 7.34
N VAL A 21 -20.20 -14.12 7.49
CA VAL A 21 -20.66 -14.98 8.61
C VAL A 21 -20.03 -16.36 8.50
N PHE A 22 -20.06 -16.99 7.31
CA PHE A 22 -19.46 -18.30 7.10
C PHE A 22 -17.96 -18.32 7.41
N ALA A 23 -17.20 -17.34 6.88
CA ALA A 23 -15.77 -17.23 7.11
C ALA A 23 -15.45 -16.99 8.59
N THR A 24 -16.25 -16.16 9.28
CA THR A 24 -16.08 -15.89 10.71
C THR A 24 -16.36 -17.14 11.54
N LEU A 25 -17.47 -17.85 11.30
CA LEU A 25 -17.78 -19.11 11.98
C LEU A 25 -16.69 -20.16 11.74
N GLN A 26 -16.14 -20.21 10.53
CA GLN A 26 -15.12 -21.18 10.17
C GLN A 26 -13.74 -20.84 10.75
N LYS A 27 -13.40 -19.56 10.85
CA LYS A 27 -12.14 -19.10 11.47
C LYS A 27 -12.17 -19.23 12.99
N THR A 28 -13.32 -18.95 13.61
CA THR A 28 -13.51 -18.98 15.07
C THR A 28 -13.80 -20.38 15.62
N LYS A 29 -14.27 -21.30 14.77
CA LYS A 29 -14.64 -22.68 15.15
C LYS A 29 -15.67 -22.74 16.28
N ILE A 30 -16.54 -21.73 16.38
CA ILE A 30 -17.49 -21.58 17.50
C ILE A 30 -18.49 -22.74 17.60
N LEU A 31 -18.85 -23.37 16.48
CA LEU A 31 -19.74 -24.54 16.44
C LEU A 31 -18.99 -25.87 16.57
N GLY A 32 -17.67 -25.84 16.79
CA GLY A 32 -16.79 -27.00 16.88
C GLY A 32 -15.98 -27.28 15.61
N ASP A 33 -14.92 -28.05 15.77
CA ASP A 33 -14.00 -28.43 14.68
C ASP A 33 -14.69 -29.30 13.62
N GLY A 34 -14.42 -29.00 12.34
CA GLY A 34 -14.92 -29.77 11.20
C GLY A 34 -16.42 -29.62 10.91
N LYS A 35 -17.14 -28.73 11.62
CA LYS A 35 -18.60 -28.53 11.48
C LYS A 35 -18.98 -27.62 10.31
N LYS A 36 -18.39 -27.84 9.12
CA LYS A 36 -18.64 -27.02 7.92
C LYS A 36 -20.13 -26.93 7.55
N ASN A 37 -20.86 -28.04 7.63
CA ASN A 37 -22.27 -28.08 7.26
C ASN A 37 -23.12 -27.18 8.15
N TYR A 38 -22.83 -27.15 9.46
CA TYR A 38 -23.51 -26.26 10.41
C TYR A 38 -23.15 -24.80 10.14
N ASN A 39 -21.87 -24.51 9.87
CA ASN A 39 -21.44 -23.15 9.53
C ASN A 39 -22.13 -22.63 8.26
N VAL A 40 -22.29 -23.46 7.23
CA VAL A 40 -23.04 -23.11 6.02
C VAL A 40 -24.51 -22.83 6.35
N MET A 41 -25.17 -23.70 7.11
CA MET A 41 -26.59 -23.51 7.46
C MET A 41 -26.82 -22.25 8.28
N VAL A 42 -25.98 -21.99 9.29
CA VAL A 42 -26.09 -20.76 10.09
C VAL A 42 -25.82 -19.52 9.25
N ALA A 43 -24.77 -19.53 8.41
CA ALA A 43 -24.48 -18.41 7.52
C ALA A 43 -25.60 -18.15 6.50
N LEU A 44 -26.25 -19.20 5.99
CA LEU A 44 -27.39 -19.11 5.10
C LEU A 44 -28.59 -18.44 5.79
N VAL A 45 -28.95 -18.93 6.98
CA VAL A 45 -30.05 -18.36 7.77
C VAL A 45 -29.78 -16.91 8.13
N MET A 46 -28.56 -16.59 8.59
CA MET A 46 -28.17 -15.22 8.94
C MET A 46 -28.14 -14.31 7.70
N GLY A 47 -27.61 -14.78 6.57
CA GLY A 47 -27.61 -14.05 5.31
C GLY A 47 -29.01 -13.68 4.85
N LEU A 48 -29.93 -14.65 4.84
CA LEU A 48 -31.33 -14.40 4.50
C LEU A 48 -32.02 -13.47 5.51
N ALA A 49 -31.75 -13.63 6.81
CA ALA A 49 -32.30 -12.79 7.86
C ALA A 49 -31.88 -11.32 7.74
N VAL A 50 -30.72 -11.04 7.14
CA VAL A 50 -30.25 -9.67 6.88
C VAL A 50 -30.77 -9.13 5.54
N VAL A 51 -30.80 -9.95 4.49
CA VAL A 51 -31.15 -9.49 3.15
C VAL A 51 -32.66 -9.30 2.97
N ILE A 52 -33.50 -10.15 3.57
CA ILE A 52 -34.96 -10.03 3.40
C ILE A 52 -35.46 -8.67 3.91
N PRO A 53 -35.12 -8.20 5.13
CA PRO A 53 -35.57 -6.89 5.60
C PRO A 53 -34.97 -5.71 4.82
N HIS A 54 -33.76 -5.86 4.24
CA HIS A 54 -33.13 -4.87 3.36
C HIS A 54 -33.99 -4.63 2.12
N ILE A 55 -34.36 -5.70 1.42
CA ILE A 55 -35.10 -5.62 0.15
C ILE A 55 -36.55 -5.19 0.36
N VAL A 56 -37.17 -5.62 1.46
CA VAL A 56 -38.55 -5.23 1.79
C VAL A 56 -38.60 -3.84 2.45
N GLY A 57 -37.44 -3.22 2.73
CA GLY A 57 -37.36 -1.89 3.34
C GLY A 57 -37.94 -1.82 4.75
N ARG A 58 -37.80 -2.90 5.53
CA ARG A 58 -38.42 -3.05 6.86
C ARG A 58 -37.44 -2.90 8.03
N TYR A 59 -36.22 -2.45 7.78
CA TYR A 59 -35.30 -2.15 8.87
C TYR A 59 -35.80 -0.97 9.72
N PRO A 60 -35.87 -1.13 11.06
CA PRO A 60 -36.32 -0.06 11.94
C PRO A 60 -35.32 1.12 11.91
N PHE A 61 -35.84 2.33 12.12
CA PHE A 61 -35.06 3.57 12.16
C PHE A 61 -34.24 3.87 10.88
N ASN A 62 -34.61 3.28 9.74
CA ASN A 62 -33.87 3.38 8.49
C ASN A 62 -32.40 2.91 8.61
N PHE A 63 -32.09 2.10 9.63
CA PHE A 63 -30.76 1.56 9.87
C PHE A 63 -30.62 0.22 9.17
N ASP A 64 -30.14 0.29 7.94
CA ASP A 64 -29.98 -0.88 7.09
C ASP A 64 -28.53 -1.39 7.13
N PRO A 65 -28.27 -2.58 7.70
CA PRO A 65 -26.92 -3.14 7.79
C PRO A 65 -26.24 -3.29 6.43
N VAL A 66 -26.98 -3.60 5.37
CA VAL A 66 -26.42 -3.75 4.03
C VAL A 66 -25.90 -2.40 3.52
N ASN A 67 -26.69 -1.34 3.69
CA ASN A 67 -26.27 0.00 3.30
C ASN A 67 -25.07 0.47 4.12
N VAL A 68 -25.05 0.19 5.42
CA VAL A 68 -23.91 0.50 6.29
C VAL A 68 -22.65 -0.23 5.83
N ILE A 69 -22.75 -1.52 5.51
CA ILE A 69 -21.61 -2.29 5.00
C ILE A 69 -21.13 -1.73 3.65
N ASN A 70 -22.04 -1.43 2.72
CA ASN A 70 -21.69 -0.88 1.41
C ASN A 70 -21.04 0.51 1.51
N ALA A 71 -21.45 1.33 2.48
CA ALA A 71 -20.82 2.62 2.76
C ALA A 71 -19.47 2.48 3.48
N SER A 72 -19.31 1.45 4.32
CA SER A 72 -18.12 1.26 5.16
C SER A 72 -17.01 0.49 4.46
N LEU A 73 -17.32 -0.49 3.60
CA LEU A 73 -16.34 -1.36 2.95
C LEU A 73 -15.29 -0.60 2.13
N PRO A 74 -15.66 0.40 1.29
CA PRO A 74 -14.68 1.19 0.57
C PRO A 74 -13.74 1.93 1.54
N GLN A 75 -14.30 2.53 2.60
CA GLN A 75 -13.54 3.31 3.57
C GLN A 75 -12.55 2.43 4.35
N VAL A 76 -12.99 1.27 4.83
CA VAL A 76 -12.13 0.30 5.52
C VAL A 76 -11.04 -0.22 4.59
N SER A 77 -11.37 -0.48 3.31
CA SER A 77 -10.39 -0.94 2.31
C SER A 77 -9.30 0.11 2.06
N ILE A 78 -9.70 1.38 1.94
CA ILE A 78 -8.79 2.51 1.79
C ILE A 78 -7.85 2.62 3.00
N ILE A 79 -8.38 2.52 4.22
CA ILE A 79 -7.58 2.54 5.45
C ILE A 79 -6.61 1.34 5.50
N LEU A 80 -7.09 0.14 5.17
CA LEU A 80 -6.26 -1.06 5.15
C LEU A 80 -5.10 -0.93 4.16
N VAL A 81 -5.36 -0.42 2.95
CA VAL A 81 -4.34 -0.15 1.94
C VAL A 81 -3.34 0.89 2.45
N ALA A 82 -3.80 1.96 3.10
CA ALA A 82 -2.92 2.97 3.70
C ALA A 82 -2.00 2.36 4.77
N ILE A 83 -2.52 1.50 5.65
CA ILE A 83 -1.74 0.79 6.67
C ILE A 83 -0.71 -0.14 5.99
N ILE A 84 -1.11 -0.89 4.96
CA ILE A 84 -0.19 -1.76 4.22
C ILE A 84 0.92 -0.93 3.58
N MET A 85 0.60 0.19 2.93
CA MET A 85 1.60 1.09 2.35
C MET A 85 2.56 1.65 3.40
N LEU A 86 2.05 2.05 4.56
CA LEU A 86 2.86 2.50 5.69
C LEU A 86 3.81 1.39 6.17
N LEU A 87 3.29 0.18 6.37
CA LEU A 87 4.08 -0.98 6.77
C LEU A 87 5.13 -1.36 5.72
N LEU A 88 4.83 -1.19 4.42
CA LEU A 88 5.80 -1.40 3.34
C LEU A 88 6.90 -0.34 3.37
N ILE A 89 6.57 0.94 3.55
CA ILE A 89 7.57 2.01 3.65
C ILE A 89 8.48 1.75 4.86
N ILE A 90 7.90 1.45 6.02
CA ILE A 90 8.67 1.12 7.23
C ILE A 90 9.48 -0.17 7.03
N GLY A 91 8.92 -1.19 6.37
CA GLY A 91 9.63 -2.44 6.11
C GLY A 91 10.80 -2.30 5.13
N ILE A 92 10.63 -1.48 4.08
CA ILE A 92 11.63 -1.26 3.03
C ILE A 92 12.74 -0.32 3.51
N PHE A 93 12.38 0.76 4.20
CA PHE A 93 13.30 1.84 4.56
C PHE A 93 13.67 1.88 6.05
N GLY A 94 12.95 1.16 6.91
CA GLY A 94 13.03 1.34 8.36
C GLY A 94 14.10 0.52 9.08
N ASN A 95 14.76 -0.44 8.43
CA ASN A 95 15.71 -1.30 9.14
C ASN A 95 17.19 -1.00 8.85
N GLU A 96 17.59 -0.56 7.65
CA GLU A 96 19.02 -0.39 7.35
C GLU A 96 19.27 0.64 6.23
N ILE A 97 19.18 1.94 6.54
CA ILE A 97 19.62 2.97 5.61
C ILE A 97 20.41 4.05 6.36
N ASP A 98 21.61 3.68 6.78
CA ASP A 98 22.67 4.64 7.09
C ASP A 98 23.38 5.01 5.77
N ILE A 99 22.65 5.64 4.84
CA ILE A 99 23.26 6.18 3.63
C ILE A 99 24.00 7.46 4.04
N ALA A 100 25.30 7.31 4.23
CA ALA A 100 26.26 8.40 4.41
C ALA A 100 26.08 9.25 5.68
N GLY A 101 25.86 8.62 6.84
CA GLY A 101 26.08 9.22 8.15
C GLY A 101 25.22 10.44 8.49
N THR A 102 24.14 10.68 7.75
CA THR A 102 23.15 11.72 8.02
C THR A 102 21.74 11.15 7.94
N SER A 103 20.85 11.64 8.81
CA SER A 103 19.49 11.14 9.03
C SER A 103 18.50 11.37 7.87
N LEU A 104 19.00 11.51 6.64
CA LEU A 104 18.20 11.72 5.43
C LEU A 104 17.17 10.60 5.23
N ALA A 105 17.51 9.36 5.57
CA ALA A 105 16.56 8.24 5.51
C ALA A 105 15.35 8.43 6.46
N GLY A 106 15.59 8.93 7.68
CA GLY A 106 14.51 9.21 8.64
C GLY A 106 13.58 10.33 8.17
N TRP A 107 14.13 11.36 7.53
CA TRP A 107 13.35 12.44 6.92
C TRP A 107 12.52 11.96 5.73
N VAL A 108 13.07 11.07 4.90
CA VAL A 108 12.33 10.46 3.77
C VAL A 108 11.16 9.61 4.28
N VAL A 109 11.37 8.79 5.31
CA VAL A 109 10.29 8.00 5.93
C VAL A 109 9.23 8.93 6.52
N LEU A 110 9.61 9.95 7.29
CA LEU A 110 8.66 10.91 7.85
C LEU A 110 7.83 11.62 6.77
N LEU A 111 8.47 12.07 5.69
CA LEU A 111 7.80 12.73 4.56
C LEU A 111 6.84 11.75 3.87
N ALA A 112 7.23 10.48 3.70
CA ALA A 112 6.38 9.45 3.14
C ALA A 112 5.15 9.13 4.02
N ILE A 113 5.31 9.09 5.35
CA ILE A 113 4.20 8.94 6.30
C ILE A 113 3.23 10.12 6.18
N ILE A 114 3.76 11.34 6.18
CA ILE A 114 2.97 12.57 6.02
C ILE A 114 2.22 12.56 4.68
N ALA A 115 2.90 12.19 3.59
CA ALA A 115 2.28 12.10 2.27
C ALA A 115 1.15 11.07 2.23
N VAL A 116 1.34 9.88 2.80
CA VAL A 116 0.27 8.86 2.91
C VAL A 116 -0.90 9.39 3.72
N LEU A 117 -0.66 9.97 4.90
CA LEU A 117 -1.73 10.55 5.71
C LEU A 117 -2.47 11.69 5.00
N LEU A 118 -1.76 12.53 4.24
CA LEU A 118 -2.36 13.61 3.47
C LEU A 118 -3.24 13.10 2.33
N ILE A 119 -2.73 12.15 1.52
CA ILE A 119 -3.45 11.57 0.39
C ILE A 119 -4.71 10.85 0.88
N PHE A 120 -4.55 9.94 1.84
CA PHE A 120 -5.65 9.12 2.34
C PHE A 120 -6.64 9.92 3.18
N GLY A 121 -6.17 10.83 4.03
CA GLY A 121 -7.03 11.71 4.81
C GLY A 121 -7.85 12.66 3.94
N SER A 122 -7.26 13.17 2.85
CA SER A 122 -8.00 13.95 1.86
C SER A 122 -9.02 13.11 1.10
N ALA A 123 -8.67 11.88 0.71
CA ALA A 123 -9.55 11.01 -0.07
C ALA A 123 -10.84 10.64 0.68
N VAL A 124 -10.79 10.52 2.00
CA VAL A 124 -11.96 10.25 2.86
C VAL A 124 -12.64 11.52 3.39
N GLY A 125 -12.15 12.71 3.02
CA GLY A 125 -12.72 13.99 3.42
C GLY A 125 -12.50 14.38 4.89
N TRP A 126 -11.45 13.87 5.55
CA TRP A 126 -11.13 14.24 6.94
C TRP A 126 -10.76 15.72 7.11
N PHE A 127 -10.18 16.33 6.07
CA PHE A 127 -9.86 17.75 6.03
C PHE A 127 -9.99 18.26 4.59
N PRO A 128 -10.47 19.49 4.39
CA PRO A 128 -10.36 20.14 3.09
C PRO A 128 -8.89 20.43 2.81
N LEU A 129 -8.39 20.05 1.63
CA LEU A 129 -7.06 20.48 1.21
C LEU A 129 -7.08 22.00 0.99
N PRO A 130 -6.02 22.71 1.40
CA PRO A 130 -5.84 24.10 1.02
C PRO A 130 -5.91 24.25 -0.50
N ILE A 131 -6.42 25.39 -0.99
CA ILE A 131 -6.65 25.65 -2.43
C ILE A 131 -5.40 25.37 -3.29
N TYR A 132 -4.22 25.65 -2.74
CA TYR A 132 -2.93 25.41 -3.40
C TYR A 132 -2.50 23.93 -3.46
N LEU A 133 -3.14 23.02 -2.73
CA LEU A 133 -2.93 21.56 -2.80
C LEU A 133 -4.06 20.83 -3.54
N ASN A 134 -5.06 21.53 -4.05
CA ASN A 134 -6.20 20.93 -4.75
C ASN A 134 -5.80 20.20 -6.04
N PHE A 135 -4.62 20.53 -6.60
CA PHE A 135 -4.04 19.81 -7.74
C PHE A 135 -3.73 18.33 -7.45
N LEU A 136 -3.64 17.93 -6.17
CA LEU A 136 -3.41 16.54 -5.76
C LEU A 136 -4.69 15.68 -5.81
N LEU A 137 -5.87 16.31 -5.92
CA LEU A 137 -7.16 15.65 -6.02
C LEU A 137 -7.64 15.46 -7.46
N ASP A 138 -6.96 16.12 -8.41
CA ASP A 138 -7.25 16.03 -9.83
C ASP A 138 -6.51 14.80 -10.42
N PRO A 139 -7.24 13.76 -10.88
CA PRO A 139 -6.63 12.54 -11.41
C PRO A 139 -5.74 12.77 -12.63
N GLU A 140 -6.08 13.74 -13.48
CA GLU A 140 -5.30 14.05 -14.68
C GLU A 140 -3.98 14.73 -14.31
N LEU A 141 -4.00 15.69 -13.38
CA LEU A 141 -2.77 16.33 -12.89
C LEU A 141 -1.89 15.36 -12.11
N GLN A 142 -2.48 14.49 -11.30
CA GLN A 142 -1.74 13.45 -10.58
C GLN A 142 -1.01 12.52 -11.56
N ALA A 143 -1.69 12.06 -12.61
CA ALA A 143 -1.09 11.23 -13.64
C ALA A 143 0.06 11.94 -14.37
N LEU A 144 -0.12 13.23 -14.70
CA LEU A 144 0.91 14.05 -15.35
C LEU A 144 2.14 14.24 -14.45
N ILE A 145 1.93 14.55 -13.16
CA ILE A 145 3.03 14.74 -12.20
C ILE A 145 3.79 13.44 -12.00
N VAL A 146 3.10 12.31 -11.83
CA VAL A 146 3.74 10.99 -11.70
C VAL A 146 4.52 10.66 -12.98
N MET A 147 3.97 10.94 -14.15
CA MET A 147 4.66 10.75 -15.42
C MET A 147 5.95 11.57 -15.49
N ILE A 148 5.91 12.87 -15.15
CA ILE A 148 7.08 13.76 -15.14
C ILE A 148 8.12 13.28 -14.13
N LEU A 149 7.69 12.87 -12.93
CA LEU A 149 8.57 12.41 -11.86
C LEU A 149 9.27 11.11 -12.25
N VAL A 150 8.53 10.12 -12.78
CA VAL A 150 9.10 8.86 -13.29
C VAL A 150 10.05 9.14 -14.44
N PHE A 151 9.69 10.02 -15.39
CA PHE A 151 10.60 10.43 -16.47
C PHE A 151 11.86 11.10 -15.94
N GLY A 152 11.73 12.00 -14.97
CA GLY A 152 12.85 12.70 -14.34
C GLY A 152 13.80 11.72 -13.62
N ILE A 153 13.27 10.72 -12.91
CA ILE A 153 14.05 9.65 -12.29
C ILE A 153 14.76 8.82 -13.37
N ILE A 154 14.07 8.46 -14.46
CA ILE A 154 14.68 7.70 -15.57
C ILE A 154 15.82 8.50 -16.19
N ILE A 155 15.61 9.78 -16.52
CA ILE A 155 16.66 10.65 -17.06
C ILE A 155 17.81 10.74 -16.06
N TRP A 156 17.54 11.05 -14.80
CA TRP A 156 18.58 11.12 -13.77
C TRP A 156 19.37 9.82 -13.65
N PHE A 157 18.70 8.67 -13.70
CA PHE A 157 19.32 7.36 -13.63
C PHE A 157 20.18 7.05 -14.87
N ILE A 158 19.70 7.41 -16.07
CA ILE A 158 20.43 7.22 -17.34
C ILE A 158 21.62 8.19 -17.45
N THR A 159 21.44 9.44 -17.02
CA THR A 159 22.48 10.49 -17.12
C THR A 159 23.48 10.42 -15.96
N LYS A 160 23.27 9.51 -15.00
CA LYS A 160 24.24 9.26 -13.94
C LYS A 160 25.41 8.46 -14.52
N ASP A 161 26.33 9.17 -15.15
CA ASP A 161 27.58 8.60 -15.63
C ASP A 161 28.39 8.00 -14.47
N ASP A 162 29.01 6.84 -14.72
CA ASP A 162 29.85 6.03 -13.80
C ASP A 162 31.21 6.70 -13.50
N THR A 163 31.29 8.04 -13.55
CA THR A 163 32.53 8.85 -13.57
C THR A 163 33.34 8.78 -12.26
N GLN A 164 32.82 8.15 -11.21
CA GLN A 164 33.55 7.94 -9.95
C GLN A 164 34.28 6.60 -9.85
N LYS A 165 34.11 5.67 -10.78
CA LYS A 165 34.82 4.37 -10.74
C LYS A 165 36.19 4.39 -11.42
N GLU A 166 36.43 5.23 -12.43
CA GLU A 166 37.71 5.26 -13.16
C GLU A 166 38.84 5.97 -12.38
N GLN A 167 38.56 7.04 -11.63
CA GLN A 167 39.63 7.81 -10.95
C GLN A 167 40.22 7.14 -9.69
N LYS A 168 39.54 6.15 -9.08
CA LYS A 168 40.06 5.40 -7.92
C LYS A 168 40.88 4.16 -8.31
N GLY A 169 40.63 3.57 -9.49
CA GLY A 169 41.36 2.39 -9.98
C GLY A 169 42.80 2.72 -10.39
N GLU A 170 43.01 3.82 -11.11
CA GLU A 170 44.34 4.19 -11.62
C GLU A 170 45.29 4.67 -10.52
N LYS A 171 44.79 5.39 -9.50
CA LYS A 171 45.62 5.85 -8.38
C LYS A 171 46.07 4.72 -7.46
N GLY A 172 45.27 3.66 -7.30
CA GLY A 172 45.60 2.51 -6.46
C GLY A 172 46.64 1.58 -7.12
N LEU A 173 46.47 1.28 -8.40
CA LEU A 173 47.40 0.45 -9.18
C LEU A 173 48.73 1.16 -9.42
N GLY A 174 48.72 2.46 -9.72
CA GLY A 174 49.94 3.25 -9.89
C GLY A 174 50.80 3.27 -8.64
N HIS A 175 50.20 3.49 -7.46
CA HIS A 175 50.92 3.55 -6.19
C HIS A 175 51.47 2.18 -5.77
N PHE A 176 50.73 1.10 -6.03
CA PHE A 176 51.16 -0.28 -5.74
C PHE A 176 52.34 -0.73 -6.62
N LEU A 177 52.31 -0.40 -7.92
CA LEU A 177 53.42 -0.68 -8.84
C LEU A 177 54.68 0.14 -8.47
N GLU A 178 54.51 1.38 -8.01
CA GLU A 178 55.62 2.22 -7.57
C GLU A 178 56.28 1.70 -6.28
N GLU A 179 55.50 1.20 -5.32
CA GLU A 179 56.01 0.56 -4.10
C GLU A 179 56.71 -0.78 -4.39
N MET A 180 56.14 -1.61 -5.27
CA MET A 180 56.79 -2.85 -5.72
C MET A 180 58.12 -2.57 -6.43
N GLY A 181 58.16 -1.55 -7.30
CA GLY A 181 59.37 -1.13 -8.00
C GLY A 181 60.47 -0.65 -7.04
N LYS A 182 60.11 0.09 -5.99
CA LYS A 182 61.04 0.54 -4.93
C LYS A 182 61.54 -0.63 -4.07
N GLY A 183 60.70 -1.63 -3.79
CA GLY A 183 61.08 -2.86 -3.09
C GLY A 183 62.08 -3.73 -3.86
N LEU A 184 61.92 -3.83 -5.18
CA LEU A 184 62.82 -4.59 -6.05
C LEU A 184 64.17 -3.89 -6.26
N LYS A 185 64.19 -2.55 -6.40
CA LYS A 185 65.45 -1.78 -6.52
C LYS A 185 66.32 -1.84 -5.26
N LYS A 186 65.73 -2.01 -4.08
CA LYS A 186 66.48 -2.06 -2.81
C LYS A 186 67.19 -3.41 -2.58
N LYS A 187 66.87 -4.45 -3.35
CA LYS A 187 67.43 -5.81 -3.18
C LYS A 187 68.48 -6.20 -4.24
N GLY A 188 68.72 -5.38 -5.26
CA GLY A 188 69.70 -5.62 -6.34
C GLY A 188 70.97 -4.76 -6.26
N GLY A 189 71.18 -4.03 -5.16
CA GLY A 189 72.35 -3.17 -4.96
C GLY A 189 73.21 -3.63 -3.78
N LYS A 190 73.77 -4.84 -3.89
CA LYS A 190 74.96 -5.29 -3.17
C LYS A 190 75.65 -6.36 -4.00
#